data_AF-A0A542ZN83-F1
#
_entry.id   AF-A0A542ZN83-F1
#
_cell.length_a   1.000
_cell.length_b   1.000
_cell.length_c   1.000
_cell.angle_alpha   90.00
_cell.angle_beta   90.00
_cell.angle_gamma   90.00
#
_symmetry.space_group_name_H-M   'P 1'
#
loop_
_entity.id
_entity.type
_entity.pdbx_description
1 polymer ?
#
loop_
_entity_poly.entity_id
_entity_poly.type
_entity_poly.pdbx_seq_one_letter_code
_entity_poly.pdbx_strand_id
1 'polypeptide(L)'
;MDQVSTPFSSRIRHGLHPDFREVAAQLHRDFDLLAGAEVVDRVLDEVVARFADARVRTFLPLLVHRYASSDLRSVTLTPGGAVPGRADASGVASAASSAG
;
A
#
# COMPACT_ATOMS: atom_id res chain seq x y z
N MET A 1 15.84 -14.98 -16.76
CA MET A 1 16.21 -15.86 -15.64
C MET A 1 17.48 -15.24 -15.08
N ASP A 2 17.49 -14.44 -14.01
CA ASP A 2 16.58 -14.30 -12.86
C ASP A 2 16.65 -12.84 -12.39
N GLN A 3 15.50 -12.16 -12.32
CA GLN A 3 15.43 -10.92 -11.55
C GLN A 3 15.58 -11.31 -10.08
N VAL A 4 16.77 -11.09 -9.55
CA VAL A 4 17.04 -11.18 -8.12
C VAL A 4 16.25 -10.04 -7.48
N SER A 5 15.01 -10.34 -7.10
CA SER A 5 14.22 -9.55 -6.16
C SER A 5 15.02 -9.42 -4.88
N THR A 6 15.83 -8.37 -4.78
CA THR A 6 16.45 -7.97 -3.53
C THR A 6 15.34 -7.81 -2.50
N PRO A 7 15.45 -8.45 -1.32
CA PRO A 7 14.52 -8.20 -0.25
C PRO A 7 14.69 -6.73 0.17
N PHE A 8 13.63 -5.94 0.05
CA PHE A 8 13.48 -4.62 0.69
C PHE A 8 13.50 -4.70 2.23
N SER A 9 13.98 -5.81 2.79
CA SER A 9 14.12 -6.05 4.21
C SER A 9 15.27 -5.21 4.77
N SER A 10 14.92 -4.39 5.76
CA SER A 10 15.77 -3.81 6.81
C SER A 10 16.26 -2.37 6.67
N ARG A 11 16.17 -1.70 5.51
CA ARG A 11 16.68 -0.31 5.42
C ARG A 11 15.65 0.80 5.63
N ILE A 12 14.36 0.52 5.52
CA ILE A 12 13.29 1.52 5.75
C ILE A 12 12.87 1.56 7.23
N ARG A 13 13.38 0.68 8.09
CA ARG A 13 12.99 0.68 9.52
C ARG A 13 13.40 1.94 10.30
N HIS A 14 14.17 2.86 9.70
CA HIS A 14 14.67 4.08 10.35
C HIS A 14 14.44 5.35 9.51
N GLY A 15 13.62 5.27 8.45
CA GLY A 15 13.50 6.31 7.42
C GLY A 15 12.19 7.10 7.42
N LEU A 16 11.30 6.90 8.39
CA LEU A 16 10.13 7.77 8.52
C LEU A 16 10.63 9.17 8.92
N HIS A 17 10.47 10.13 8.00
CA HIS A 17 10.65 11.55 8.28
C HIS A 17 9.98 11.87 9.64
N PRO A 18 10.58 12.69 10.53
CA PRO A 18 10.04 12.96 11.86
C PRO A 18 8.54 13.32 11.83
N ASP A 19 8.11 14.00 10.76
CA ASP A 19 6.73 14.39 10.47
C ASP A 19 5.72 13.22 10.40
N PHE A 20 6.18 11.98 10.15
CA PHE A 20 5.33 10.80 10.04
C PHE A 20 5.36 9.91 11.29
N ARG A 21 6.22 10.19 12.26
CA ARG A 21 6.33 9.35 13.47
C ARG A 21 5.01 9.34 14.26
N GLU A 22 4.37 10.50 14.38
CA GLU A 22 3.08 10.63 15.07
C GLU A 22 1.96 9.96 14.27
N VAL A 23 1.99 10.07 12.94
CA VAL A 23 1.05 9.39 12.04
C VAL A 23 1.17 7.87 12.16
N ALA A 24 2.40 7.34 12.15
CA ALA A 24 2.66 5.92 12.31
C ALA A 24 2.14 5.42 13.66
N ALA A 25 2.47 6.12 14.75
CA ALA A 25 1.99 5.77 16.09
C ALA A 25 0.46 5.77 16.18
N GLN A 26 -0.21 6.72 15.52
CA GLN A 26 -1.67 6.76 15.47
C GLN A 26 -2.24 5.55 14.69
N LEU A 27 -1.69 5.25 13.51
CA LEU A 27 -2.14 4.12 12.70
C LEU A 27 -1.95 2.78 13.41
N HIS A 28 -0.82 2.58 14.10
CA HIS A 28 -0.59 1.37 14.89
C HIS A 28 -1.61 1.21 16.02
N ARG A 29 -1.89 2.29 16.78
CA ARG A 29 -2.92 2.24 17.83
C ARG A 29 -4.29 1.86 17.28
N ASP A 30 -4.65 2.36 16.11
CA ASP A 30 -5.99 2.21 15.57
C ASP A 30 -6.18 0.88 14.81
N PHE A 31 -5.13 0.35 14.18
CA PHE A 31 -5.24 -0.76 13.22
C PHE A 31 -4.41 -2.01 13.55
N ASP A 32 -3.47 -1.98 14.50
CA ASP A 32 -2.65 -3.17 14.81
C ASP A 32 -3.51 -4.37 15.22
N LEU A 33 -4.56 -4.13 16.00
CA LEU A 33 -5.48 -5.18 16.44
C LEU A 33 -6.44 -5.66 15.34
N LEU A 34 -6.62 -4.87 14.27
CA LEU A 34 -7.58 -5.15 13.21
C LEU A 34 -6.91 -5.78 11.97
N ALA A 35 -5.74 -5.29 11.59
CA ALA A 35 -5.02 -5.68 10.38
C ALA A 35 -3.66 -6.33 10.66
N GLY A 36 -3.11 -6.15 11.87
CA GLY A 36 -1.75 -6.56 12.22
C GLY A 36 -0.70 -5.48 11.92
N ALA A 37 0.27 -5.33 12.81
CA ALA A 37 1.31 -4.31 12.72
C ALA A 37 2.12 -4.38 11.42
N GLU A 38 2.40 -5.58 10.90
CA GLU A 38 3.13 -5.74 9.63
C GLU A 38 2.36 -5.19 8.42
N VAL A 39 1.02 -5.28 8.45
CA VAL A 39 0.17 -4.72 7.39
C VAL A 39 0.12 -3.20 7.50
N VAL A 40 0.05 -2.68 8.72
CA VAL A 40 0.12 -1.22 8.99
C VAL A 40 1.42 -0.64 8.46
N ASP A 41 2.57 -1.25 8.81
CA ASP A 41 3.89 -0.84 8.33
C ASP A 41 3.95 -0.82 6.79
N ARG A 42 3.50 -1.90 6.16
CA ARG A 42 3.53 -2.04 4.71
C ARG A 42 2.68 -0.97 4.02
N VAL A 43 1.45 -0.76 4.48
CA VAL A 43 0.56 0.25 3.88
C VAL A 43 1.13 1.65 4.08
N LEU A 44 1.70 1.93 5.25
CA LEU A 44 2.35 3.21 5.51
C LEU A 44 3.51 3.46 4.54
N ASP A 45 4.40 2.49 4.36
CA ASP A 45 5.53 2.59 3.41
C ASP A 45 5.04 2.80 1.97
N GLU A 46 4.03 2.04 1.53
CA GLU A 46 3.45 2.17 0.19
C GLU A 46 2.84 3.56 -0.02
N VAL A 47 2.14 4.10 0.98
CA VAL A 47 1.54 5.44 0.90
C VAL A 47 2.59 6.55 0.93
N VAL A 48 3.60 6.45 1.80
CA VAL A 48 4.70 7.43 1.86
C VAL A 48 5.48 7.47 0.55
N ALA A 49 5.73 6.32 -0.07
CA ALA A 49 6.41 6.22 -1.36
C ALA A 49 5.67 6.98 -2.47
N ARG A 50 4.33 7.06 -2.45
CA ARG A 50 3.52 7.84 -3.42
C ARG A 50 3.82 9.34 -3.37
N PHE A 51 4.40 9.82 -2.27
CA PHE A 51 4.71 11.24 -2.05
C PHE A 51 6.21 11.54 -2.02
N ALA A 52 7.07 10.61 -2.42
CA ALA A 52 8.53 10.78 -2.38
C ALA A 52 9.01 12.05 -3.11
N ASP A 53 8.37 12.39 -4.24
CA ASP A 53 8.71 13.54 -5.08
C ASP A 53 7.85 14.80 -4.79
N ALA A 54 7.08 14.80 -3.70
CA ALA A 54 6.18 15.91 -3.38
C ALA A 54 6.96 17.17 -2.96
N ARG A 55 6.79 18.26 -3.74
CA ARG A 55 7.45 19.55 -3.48
C ARG A 55 6.88 20.29 -2.27
N VAL A 56 5.60 20.09 -1.94
CA VAL A 56 4.94 20.69 -0.78
C VAL A 56 4.77 19.63 0.30
N ARG A 57 5.51 19.77 1.40
CA ARG A 57 5.59 18.73 2.45
C ARG A 57 4.71 19.00 3.66
N THR A 58 4.25 20.24 3.84
CA THR A 58 3.47 20.70 5.01
C THR A 58 2.19 19.91 5.25
N PHE A 59 1.56 19.37 4.20
CA PHE A 59 0.31 18.61 4.28
C PHE A 59 0.51 17.10 4.18
N LEU A 60 1.74 16.62 3.99
CA LEU A 60 2.00 15.19 3.81
C LEU A 60 1.54 14.35 5.00
N PRO A 61 1.73 14.74 6.28
CA PRO A 61 1.27 13.93 7.40
C PRO A 61 -0.25 13.67 7.35
N LEU A 62 -1.03 14.70 7.03
CA LEU A 62 -2.49 14.59 6.89
C LEU A 62 -2.88 13.70 5.72
N LEU A 63 -2.23 13.84 4.57
CA LEU A 63 -2.51 13.01 3.40
C LEU A 63 -2.12 11.56 3.64
N VAL A 64 -0.93 11.31 4.17
CA VAL A 64 -0.45 9.95 4.50
C VAL A 64 -1.40 9.28 5.48
N HIS A 65 -1.79 9.96 6.56
CA HIS A 65 -2.76 9.42 7.51
C HIS A 65 -4.09 9.06 6.83
N ARG A 66 -4.62 9.96 6.00
CA ARG A 66 -5.90 9.76 5.30
C ARG A 66 -5.85 8.57 4.35
N TYR A 67 -4.82 8.49 3.51
CA TYR A 67 -4.69 7.41 2.53
C TYR A 67 -4.39 6.08 3.20
N ALA A 68 -3.49 6.03 4.18
CA ALA A 68 -3.19 4.80 4.93
C ALA A 68 -4.41 4.30 5.71
N SER A 69 -5.15 5.18 6.38
CA SER A 69 -6.41 4.81 7.05
C SER A 69 -7.45 4.24 6.08
N SER A 70 -7.55 4.81 4.88
CA SER A 70 -8.48 4.33 3.85
C SER A 70 -8.07 2.93 3.37
N ASP A 71 -6.80 2.76 3.02
CA ASP A 71 -6.26 1.50 2.49
C ASP A 71 -6.37 0.39 3.57
N LEU A 72 -6.04 0.68 4.83
CA LEU A 72 -6.19 -0.25 5.96
C LEU A 72 -7.65 -0.64 6.21
N ARG A 73 -8.59 0.31 6.15
CA ARG A 73 -10.03 0.00 6.27
C ARG A 73 -10.48 -0.95 5.17
N SER A 74 -10.06 -0.73 3.92
CA SER A 74 -10.38 -1.63 2.81
C SER A 74 -9.82 -3.05 3.00
N VAL A 75 -8.62 -3.18 3.58
CA VAL A 75 -8.03 -4.48 3.93
C VAL A 75 -8.82 -5.17 5.04
N THR A 76 -9.19 -4.45 6.11
CA THR A 76 -9.96 -5.03 7.23
C THR A 76 -11.39 -5.44 6.86
N LEU A 77 -11.99 -4.76 5.87
CA LEU A 77 -13.32 -5.06 5.34
C LEU A 77 -13.33 -6.24 4.36
N THR A 78 -12.16 -6.75 3.96
CA THR A 78 -12.02 -7.95 3.13
C THR A 78 -11.52 -9.11 3.99
N PRO A 79 -12.41 -9.80 4.72
CA PRO A 79 -12.05 -11.01 5.45
C PRO A 79 -11.90 -12.17 4.44
N GLY A 80 -10.79 -12.22 3.74
CA GLY A 80 -10.54 -13.28 2.76
C GLY A 80 -9.44 -12.91 1.80
N GLY A 81 -8.24 -13.44 2.04
CA GLY A 81 -7.05 -13.19 1.26
C GLY A 81 -7.27 -13.21 -0.24
N ALA A 82 -7.17 -12.04 -0.86
CA ALA A 82 -6.86 -11.89 -2.26
C ALA A 82 -5.92 -10.70 -2.36
N VAL A 83 -4.62 -11.00 -2.29
CA VAL A 83 -3.61 -10.10 -2.86
C VAL A 83 -4.03 -9.83 -4.32
N PRO A 84 -4.34 -8.59 -4.72
CA PRO A 84 -4.53 -8.29 -6.13
C PRO A 84 -3.14 -8.26 -6.75
N GLY A 85 -2.70 -9.46 -7.13
CA GLY A 85 -1.60 -9.68 -8.04
C GLY A 85 -1.89 -8.91 -9.31
N ARG A 86 -1.01 -7.96 -9.58
CA ARG A 86 -0.87 -7.23 -10.83
C ARG A 86 -0.55 -8.22 -11.98
N ALA A 87 -1.56 -8.78 -12.61
CA ALA A 87 -1.61 -9.44 -13.94
C ALA A 87 -3.05 -9.98 -14.08
N ASP A 88 -3.89 -9.63 -15.05
CA ASP A 88 -3.63 -9.60 -16.48
C ASP A 88 -4.38 -8.43 -17.16
N ALA A 89 -3.60 -7.59 -17.84
CA ALA A 89 -4.08 -6.84 -18.99
C ALA A 89 -3.57 -7.56 -20.24
N SER A 90 -4.21 -8.67 -20.60
CA SER A 90 -4.08 -9.36 -21.89
C SER A 90 -5.26 -10.33 -21.99
N GLY A 91 -6.14 -10.34 -22.98
CA GLY A 91 -6.20 -9.60 -24.20
C GLY A 91 -7.65 -9.51 -24.67
N VAL A 92 -7.87 -8.42 -25.38
CA VAL A 92 -9.00 -8.04 -26.21
C VAL A 92 -9.59 -9.16 -27.10
N ALA A 93 -10.93 -9.15 -27.15
CA ALA A 93 -11.79 -9.34 -28.32
C ALA A 93 -11.45 -10.44 -29.35
N SER A 94 -12.24 -11.53 -29.31
CA SER A 94 -12.79 -12.13 -30.54
C SER A 94 -13.88 -13.14 -30.23
N ALA A 95 -15.11 -12.76 -30.51
CA ALA A 95 -16.19 -13.70 -30.86
C ALA A 95 -17.15 -12.96 -31.80
N ALA A 96 -16.69 -12.71 -33.02
CA ALA A 96 -17.55 -12.53 -34.18
C ALA A 96 -17.48 -13.81 -35.03
N SER A 97 -18.64 -14.21 -35.56
CA SER A 97 -18.85 -15.19 -36.63
C SER A 97 -18.82 -16.70 -36.29
N SER A 98 -20.02 -17.26 -36.21
CA SER A 98 -20.50 -18.51 -36.85
C SER A 98 -21.87 -18.82 -36.23
N ALA A 99 -22.95 -19.20 -36.90
CA ALA A 99 -23.25 -19.70 -38.23
C ALA A 99 -24.76 -19.37 -38.47
N GLY A 100 -25.23 -19.16 -39.68
CA GLY A 100 -25.57 -20.22 -40.64
C GLY A 100 -27.07 -20.16 -40.89
#